data_AF-A0A848L431-F1
#
_entry.id   AF-A0A848L431-F1
#
_cell.length_a   1.000
_cell.length_b   1.000
_cell.length_c   1.000
_cell.angle_alpha   90.00
_cell.angle_beta   90.00
_cell.angle_gamma   90.00
#
_symmetry.space_group_name_H-M   'P 1'
#
loop_
_entity.id
_entity.type
_entity.pdbx_description
1 polymer ?
#
loop_
_entity_poly.entity_id
_entity_poly.type
_entity_poly.pdbx_seq_one_letter_code
_entity_poly.pdbx_strand_id
1 'polypeptide(L)'
;GAAVLVRAVEPVEGLAGDARTDGPGRVCKALGIGKEHNRLELYSPGLHLLPGPPLPEARVARGPRIGVDYAGAWAAEPFRFWDRDSQHVSRPPSGRARKQP
;
A
#
# COMPACT_ATOMS: atom_id res chain seq x y z
N GLY A 1 6.70 15.82 10.49
CA GLY A 1 6.08 14.53 10.88
C GLY A 1 6.32 13.51 9.78
N ALA A 2 6.34 12.23 10.12
CA ALA A 2 6.48 11.12 9.18
C ALA A 2 5.27 10.18 9.28
N ALA A 3 4.93 9.47 8.21
CA ALA A 3 3.83 8.52 8.16
C ALA A 3 4.06 7.45 7.10
N VAL A 4 3.34 6.33 7.20
CA VAL A 4 3.30 5.27 6.20
C VAL A 4 1.91 5.21 5.59
N LEU A 5 1.84 5.14 4.26
CA LEU A 5 0.59 4.94 3.54
C LEU A 5 0.40 3.46 3.25
N VAL A 6 -0.66 2.85 3.80
CA VAL A 6 -1.14 1.55 3.37
C VAL A 6 -1.75 1.70 1.97
N ARG A 7 -1.11 1.10 0.97
CA ARG A 7 -1.52 1.25 -0.44
C ARG A 7 -2.39 0.12 -0.94
N ALA A 8 -2.21 -1.08 -0.40
CA ALA A 8 -2.95 -2.26 -0.77
C ALA A 8 -2.90 -3.26 0.39
N VAL A 9 -3.88 -4.17 0.42
CA VAL A 9 -3.91 -5.30 1.36
C VAL A 9 -4.35 -6.57 0.62
N GLU A 10 -3.91 -7.72 1.09
CA GLU A 10 -4.45 -9.01 0.68
C GLU A 10 -5.65 -9.35 1.59
N PRO A 11 -6.86 -9.52 1.03
CA PRO A 11 -8.01 -9.95 1.82
C PRO A 11 -7.78 -11.35 2.39
N VAL A 12 -7.88 -11.50 3.71
CA VAL A 12 -7.77 -12.80 4.39
C VAL A 12 -9.12 -13.31 4.90
N GLU A 13 -9.98 -12.40 5.34
CA GLU A 13 -11.33 -12.71 5.85
C GLU A 13 -12.26 -11.51 5.69
N GLY A 14 -13.57 -11.73 5.85
CA GLY A 14 -14.58 -10.67 5.94
C GLY A 14 -14.90 -9.90 4.65
N LEU A 15 -14.15 -10.12 3.57
CA LEU A 15 -14.35 -9.50 2.26
C LEU A 15 -14.75 -10.54 1.21
N ALA A 16 -15.52 -10.12 0.21
CA ALA A 16 -15.84 -10.95 -0.95
C ALA A 16 -14.56 -11.30 -1.73
N GLY A 17 -14.54 -12.48 -2.37
CA GLY A 17 -13.36 -12.97 -3.09
C GLY A 17 -12.94 -12.11 -4.31
N ASP A 18 -13.82 -11.24 -4.79
CA ASP A 18 -13.55 -10.27 -5.87
C ASP A 18 -13.25 -8.85 -5.35
N ALA A 19 -13.15 -8.67 -4.02
CA ALA A 19 -12.89 -7.39 -3.40
C ALA A 19 -11.57 -6.80 -3.90
N ARG A 20 -11.66 -5.62 -4.53
CA ARG A 20 -10.49 -4.88 -5.00
C ARG A 20 -9.88 -4.10 -3.85
N THR A 21 -8.71 -4.52 -3.39
CA THR A 21 -7.92 -3.88 -2.33
C THR A 21 -6.57 -3.39 -2.83
N ASP A 22 -6.43 -3.25 -4.15
CA ASP A 22 -5.24 -2.83 -4.88
C ASP A 22 -5.16 -1.30 -5.04
N GLY A 23 -5.40 -0.56 -3.96
CA GLY A 23 -5.26 0.91 -3.97
C GLY A 23 -5.72 1.55 -2.66
N PRO A 24 -5.12 2.67 -2.22
CA PRO A 24 -5.36 3.21 -0.87
C PRO A 24 -6.84 3.55 -0.62
N GLY A 25 -7.50 4.24 -1.56
CA GLY A 25 -8.94 4.51 -1.44
C GLY A 25 -9.81 3.26 -1.54
N ARG A 26 -9.36 2.23 -2.27
CA ARG A 26 -10.07 0.95 -2.38
C ARG A 26 -9.97 0.15 -1.08
N VAL A 27 -8.79 0.13 -0.44
CA VAL A 27 -8.60 -0.43 0.91
C VAL A 27 -9.55 0.24 1.90
N CYS A 28 -9.57 1.57 1.93
CA CYS A 28 -10.48 2.29 2.83
C CYS A 28 -11.94 1.91 2.59
N LYS A 29 -12.37 1.88 1.33
CA LYS A 29 -13.75 1.51 0.98
C LYS A 29 -14.09 0.06 1.37
N ALA A 30 -13.20 -0.88 1.09
CA ALA A 30 -13.41 -2.29 1.39
C ALA A 30 -13.50 -2.55 2.90
N LEU A 31 -12.67 -1.88 3.69
CA LEU A 31 -12.62 -2.03 5.15
C LEU A 31 -13.54 -1.07 5.91
N GLY A 32 -14.32 -0.23 5.22
CA GLY A 32 -15.19 0.76 5.87
C GLY A 32 -14.44 1.89 6.60
N ILE A 33 -13.19 2.19 6.23
CA ILE A 33 -12.38 3.22 6.87
C ILE A 33 -12.77 4.61 6.32
N GLY A 34 -13.46 5.41 7.13
CA GLY A 34 -13.74 6.83 6.89
C GLY A 34 -12.95 7.80 7.77
N LYS A 35 -13.38 9.07 7.78
CA LYS A 35 -12.70 10.18 8.51
C LYS A 35 -12.77 10.03 10.02
N GLU A 36 -13.78 9.34 10.53
CA GLU A 36 -13.99 8.98 11.92
C GLU A 36 -12.83 8.14 12.50
N HIS A 37 -12.05 7.48 11.66
CA HIS A 37 -10.87 6.71 12.06
C HIS A 37 -9.60 7.57 12.19
N ASN A 38 -9.64 8.84 11.77
CA ASN A 38 -8.48 9.72 11.85
C ASN A 38 -8.07 9.94 13.31
N ARG A 39 -6.77 9.83 13.59
CA ARG A 39 -6.16 9.92 14.93
C ARG A 39 -6.52 8.80 15.90
N LEU A 40 -7.20 7.74 15.45
CA LEU A 40 -7.32 6.54 16.26
C LEU A 40 -5.95 5.88 16.42
N GLU A 41 -5.75 5.30 17.60
CA GLU A 41 -4.55 4.53 17.90
C GLU A 41 -4.68 3.13 17.28
N LEU A 42 -3.65 2.71 16.54
CA LEU A 42 -3.63 1.43 15.81
C LEU A 42 -3.41 0.20 16.73
N TYR A 43 -3.67 0.35 18.02
CA TYR A 43 -3.69 -0.70 19.03
C TYR A 43 -5.02 -0.68 19.84
N SER A 44 -6.04 0.01 19.31
CA SER A 44 -7.38 0.06 19.89
C SER A 44 -8.33 -0.98 19.26
N PRO A 45 -9.39 -1.43 19.95
CA PRO A 45 -10.27 -2.49 19.44
C PRO A 45 -10.92 -2.24 18.08
N GLY A 46 -11.14 -0.97 17.68
CA GLY A 46 -11.83 -0.63 16.42
C GLY A 46 -10.99 -0.80 15.15
N LEU A 47 -9.76 -0.27 15.15
CA LEU A 47 -8.83 -0.39 14.03
C LEU A 47 -7.43 -0.59 14.60
N HIS A 48 -6.86 -1.77 14.37
CA HIS A 48 -5.56 -2.13 14.91
C HIS A 48 -4.73 -2.97 13.94
N LEU A 49 -3.43 -3.03 14.21
CA LEU A 49 -2.48 -3.88 13.51
C LEU A 49 -2.16 -5.10 14.36
N LEU A 50 -2.15 -6.26 13.70
CA LEU A 50 -1.72 -7.53 14.31
C LEU A 50 -0.41 -7.99 13.67
N PRO A 51 0.44 -8.75 14.40
CA PRO A 51 1.58 -9.41 13.80
C PRO A 51 1.15 -10.32 12.65
N GLY A 52 1.70 -10.08 11.47
CA GLY A 52 1.55 -10.96 10.31
C GLY A 52 2.58 -12.10 10.30
N PRO A 53 2.43 -13.07 9.39
CA PRO A 53 3.47 -14.07 9.15
C PRO A 53 4.78 -13.39 8.70
N PRO A 54 5.95 -13.97 9.03
CA PRO A 54 7.24 -13.42 8.59
C PRO A 54 7.32 -13.34 7.06
N LEU A 55 7.72 -12.19 6.54
CA LEU A 55 7.98 -11.99 5.11
C LEU A 55 9.50 -11.98 4.87
N PRO A 56 10.05 -12.88 4.03
CA PRO A 56 11.46 -12.85 3.67
C PRO A 56 11.87 -11.50 3.05
N GLU A 57 13.01 -10.95 3.43
CA GLU A 57 13.50 -9.67 2.88
C GLU A 57 13.61 -9.71 1.34
N ALA A 58 13.98 -10.86 0.78
CA ALA A 58 14.06 -11.07 -0.66
C ALA A 58 12.71 -10.90 -1.40
N ARG A 59 11.58 -10.95 -0.67
CA ARG A 59 10.24 -10.66 -1.21
C ARG A 59 9.86 -9.19 -1.13
N VAL A 60 10.55 -8.39 -0.31
CA VAL A 60 10.28 -6.96 -0.17
C VAL A 60 10.94 -6.21 -1.31
N ALA A 61 10.14 -5.84 -2.31
CA ALA A 61 10.54 -4.94 -3.37
C ALA A 61 10.35 -3.48 -2.94
N ARG A 62 11.16 -2.58 -3.53
CA ARG A 62 11.06 -1.13 -3.30
C ARG A 62 11.21 -0.30 -4.56
N GLY A 63 10.68 0.92 -4.56
CA GLY A 63 10.76 1.83 -5.70
C GLY A 63 9.99 3.14 -5.50
N PRO A 64 9.89 3.97 -6.55
CA PRO A 64 9.24 5.28 -6.47
C PRO A 64 7.80 5.21 -5.97
N ARG A 65 7.35 6.22 -5.23
CA ARG A 65 5.94 6.35 -4.82
C ARG A 65 5.06 6.66 -6.04
N ILE A 66 3.76 6.37 -5.94
CA ILE A 66 2.80 6.57 -7.04
C ILE A 66 2.05 7.88 -6.83
N GLY A 67 1.94 8.70 -7.87
CA GLY A 67 1.15 9.94 -7.85
C GLY A 67 1.82 11.06 -7.07
N VAL A 68 3.15 11.10 -7.05
CA VAL A 68 3.96 12.12 -6.36
C VAL A 68 4.90 12.87 -7.30
N ASP A 69 4.58 12.93 -8.60
CA ASP A 69 5.44 13.57 -9.61
C ASP A 69 5.70 15.06 -9.30
N TYR A 70 4.79 15.70 -8.55
CA TYR A 70 4.94 17.06 -8.04
C TYR A 70 6.06 17.22 -6.99
N ALA A 71 6.61 16.13 -6.45
CA ALA A 71 7.59 16.15 -5.36
C ALA A 71 9.03 16.43 -5.84
N GLY A 72 9.24 16.74 -7.12
CA GLY A 72 10.56 17.05 -7.68
C GLY A 72 11.53 15.87 -7.51
N ALA A 73 12.73 16.13 -6.96
CA ALA A 73 13.74 15.10 -6.71
C ALA A 73 13.22 13.93 -5.86
N TRP A 74 12.32 14.21 -4.91
CA TRP A 74 11.75 13.21 -4.01
C TRP A 74 10.77 12.24 -4.70
N ALA A 75 10.35 12.52 -5.93
CA ALA A 75 9.48 11.63 -6.69
C ALA A 75 10.19 10.33 -7.07
N ALA A 76 11.51 10.37 -7.28
CA ALA A 76 12.32 9.21 -7.66
C ALA A 76 12.75 8.33 -6.47
N GLU A 77 12.63 8.84 -5.25
CA GLU A 77 13.10 8.12 -4.05
C GLU A 77 12.33 6.81 -3.81
N PRO A 78 13.01 5.73 -3.40
CA PRO A 78 12.44 4.39 -3.31
C PRO A 78 11.64 4.16 -2.01
N PHE A 79 10.74 5.07 -1.68
CA PHE A 79 9.91 5.04 -0.45
C PHE A 79 8.58 4.33 -0.62
N ARG A 80 8.44 3.47 -1.64
CA ARG A 80 7.33 2.54 -1.78
C ARG A 80 7.86 1.13 -1.58
N PHE A 81 7.23 0.36 -0.71
CA PHE A 81 7.57 -1.02 -0.42
C PHE A 81 6.37 -1.92 -0.78
N TRP A 82 6.62 -3.11 -1.30
CA TRP A 82 5.58 -4.11 -1.59
C TRP A 82 6.16 -5.53 -1.62
N ASP A 83 5.31 -6.53 -1.41
CA ASP A 83 5.64 -7.92 -1.65
C ASP A 83 5.63 -8.21 -3.16
N ARG A 84 6.76 -8.68 -3.69
CA ARG A 84 6.96 -8.96 -5.11
C ARG A 84 6.05 -10.07 -5.66
N ASP A 85 5.60 -10.97 -4.80
CA ASP A 85 4.79 -12.13 -5.19
C ASP A 85 3.29 -11.88 -4.97
N SER A 86 2.92 -10.73 -4.37
CA SER A 86 1.52 -10.42 -4.11
C SER A 86 0.81 -9.96 -5.38
N GLN A 87 -0.31 -10.62 -5.67
CA GLN A 87 -1.25 -10.26 -6.72
C GLN A 87 -2.12 -9.03 -6.38
N HIS A 88 -2.07 -8.56 -5.14
CA HIS A 88 -2.88 -7.45 -4.64
C HIS A 88 -2.19 -6.07 -4.74
N VAL A 89 -1.00 -5.99 -5.35
CA VAL A 89 -0.24 -4.74 -5.43
C VAL A 89 -0.92 -3.72 -6.36
N SER A 90 -1.14 -2.51 -5.85
CA SER A 90 -1.90 -1.42 -6.51
C SER A 90 -1.44 -0.95 -7.90
N ARG A 91 -0.26 -1.41 -8.36
CA ARG A 91 0.32 -1.30 -9.70
C ARG A 91 1.71 -1.94 -9.62
N PRO A 92 1.99 -3.06 -10.30
CA PRO A 92 3.36 -3.50 -10.47
C PRO A 92 4.16 -2.40 -11.19
N PRO A 93 5.48 -2.26 -10.97
CA PRO A 93 6.30 -1.34 -11.75
C PRO A 93 6.06 -1.64 -13.23
N SER A 94 5.47 -0.71 -13.97
CA SER A 94 5.40 -0.88 -15.41
C SER A 94 6.84 -0.89 -15.92
N GLY A 95 7.22 -1.90 -16.69
CA GLY A 95 8.50 -1.95 -17.40
C GLY A 95 8.61 -0.89 -18.50
N ARG A 96 8.19 0.35 -18.24
CA ARG A 96 8.39 1.47 -19.15
C ARG A 96 9.83 1.93 -19.02
N ALA A 97 10.70 1.31 -19.81
CA ALA A 97 11.92 1.96 -20.26
C ALA A 97 11.55 3.38 -20.74
N ARG A 98 12.17 4.40 -20.14
CA ARG A 98 12.10 5.78 -20.64
C ARG A 98 12.55 5.75 -22.10
N LYS A 99 11.68 6.08 -23.05
CA LYS A 99 12.16 6.67 -24.31
C LYS A 99 12.60 8.09 -23.95
N GLN A 100 13.91 8.33 -23.90
CA GLN A 100 14.44 9.69 -23.90
C GLN A 100 14.29 10.28 -25.32
N PRO A 101 14.04 11.58 -25.46
CA PRO A 101 14.21 12.28 -26.74
C PRO A 101 15.67 12.28 -27.18
#